data_AF-A0A182EZY1-F1
#
_entry.id   AF-A0A182EZY1-F1
#
_cell.length_a   1.000
_cell.length_b   1.000
_cell.length_c   1.000
_cell.angle_alpha   90.00
_cell.angle_beta   90.00
_cell.angle_gamma   90.00
#
_symmetry.space_group_name_H-M   'P 1'
#
loop_
_entity.id
_entity.type
_entity.pdbx_description
1 polymer ?
#
loop_
_entity_poly.entity_id
_entity_poly.type
_entity_poly.pdbx_seq_one_letter_code
_entity_poly.pdbx_strand_id
1 'polypeptide(L)' 'KIDEFIGVLAAVTGFNCPGGKLTSQERKEIVAQHNDYRSQLVNRKLRNADDKLMPKGKNMMEMVKIF' A
#
# COMPACT_ATOMS: atom_id res chain seq x y z
N LYS A 1 2.99 8.51 -24.61
CA LYS A 1 2.95 8.18 -23.16
C LYS A 1 1.71 8.81 -22.53
N ILE A 2 0.52 8.37 -22.97
CA ILE A 2 -0.76 8.85 -22.43
C ILE A 2 -1.15 8.00 -21.20
N ASP A 3 -0.72 6.74 -21.21
CA ASP A 3 -0.98 5.74 -20.17
C ASP A 3 -0.39 6.15 -18.81
N GLU A 4 0.76 6.81 -18.83
CA GLU A 4 1.43 7.36 -17.64
C GLU A 4 0.65 8.54 -17.04
N PHE A 5 0.08 9.39 -17.88
CA PHE A 5 -0.70 10.57 -17.47
C PHE A 5 -2.08 10.18 -16.90
N ILE A 6 -2.73 9.18 -17.51
CA ILE A 6 -3.99 8.59 -17.02
C ILE A 6 -3.75 7.90 -15.67
N GLY A 7 -2.64 7.18 -15.52
CA GLY A 7 -2.26 6.51 -14.27
C GLY A 7 -2.06 7.48 -13.11
N VAL A 8 -1.41 8.63 -13.36
CA VAL A 8 -1.25 9.70 -12.36
C VAL A 8 -2.59 10.31 -11.95
N LEU A 9 -3.50 10.56 -12.89
CA LEU A 9 -4.84 11.10 -12.61
C LEU A 9 -5.71 10.13 -11.79
N ALA A 10 -5.73 8.85 -12.15
CA ALA A 10 -6.43 7.81 -11.38
C ALA A 10 -5.85 7.65 -9.97
N ALA A 11 -4.53 7.74 -9.84
CA ALA A 11 -3.87 7.77 -8.54
C ALA A 11 -4.18 9.05 -7.74
N VAL A 12 -4.54 10.19 -8.34
CA VAL A 12 -4.94 11.39 -7.59
C VAL A 12 -6.41 11.33 -7.17
N THR A 13 -7.31 10.85 -8.03
CA THR A 13 -8.74 10.68 -7.70
C THR A 13 -9.02 9.49 -6.77
N GLY A 14 -8.08 8.55 -6.70
CA GLY A 14 -8.15 7.37 -5.83
C GLY A 14 -8.08 7.67 -4.34
N PHE A 15 -7.58 8.85 -3.96
CA PHE A 15 -7.41 9.23 -2.56
C PHE A 15 -8.29 10.42 -2.19
N ASN A 16 -9.33 10.74 -2.94
CA ASN A 16 -10.28 11.75 -2.52
C ASN A 16 -11.35 11.11 -1.64
N CYS A 17 -11.26 11.36 -0.33
CA CYS A 17 -12.24 10.92 0.67
C CYS A 17 -12.96 12.15 1.23
N PRO A 18 -14.19 12.47 0.79
CA PRO A 18 -14.93 13.65 1.24
C PRO A 18 -15.13 13.67 2.76
N GLY A 19 -14.95 14.82 3.40
CA GLY A 19 -15.05 14.96 4.86
C GLY A 19 -13.93 14.26 5.65
N GLY A 20 -12.96 13.63 4.97
CA GLY A 20 -11.81 13.00 5.59
C GLY A 20 -10.84 14.03 6.18
N LYS A 21 -10.23 13.67 7.32
CA LYS A 21 -9.24 14.52 8.01
C LYS A 21 -7.82 14.38 7.48
N LEU A 22 -7.58 13.41 6.58
CA LEU A 22 -6.31 13.24 5.92
C LEU A 22 -6.33 13.92 4.54
N THR A 23 -5.17 14.39 4.12
CA THR A 23 -4.90 14.76 2.74
C THR A 23 -4.84 13.53 1.84
N SER A 24 -5.02 13.73 0.54
CA SER A 24 -4.90 12.65 -0.44
C SER A 24 -3.47 12.08 -0.51
N GLN A 25 -2.46 12.88 -0.16
CA GLN A 25 -1.06 12.45 -0.12
C GLN A 25 -0.77 11.57 1.10
N GLU A 26 -1.24 11.94 2.29
CA GLU A 26 -1.07 11.08 3.47
C GLU A 26 -1.72 9.72 3.28
N ARG A 27 -2.91 9.67 2.65
CA ARG A 27 -3.55 8.38 2.34
C ARG A 27 -2.72 7.55 1.35
N LYS A 28 -2.08 8.17 0.34
CA LYS A 28 -1.16 7.49 -0.57
C LYS A 28 0.00 6.86 0.17
N GLU A 29 0.63 7.64 1.03
CA GLU A 29 1.81 7.23 1.78
C GLU A 29 1.47 6.09 2.75
N ILE A 30 0.32 6.16 3.41
CA ILE A 30 -0.16 5.08 4.28
C ILE A 30 -0.35 3.78 3.50
N VAL A 31 -1.05 3.81 2.35
CA VAL A 31 -1.27 2.60 1.53
C VAL A 31 0.06 2.05 0.99
N ALA A 32 0.95 2.92 0.52
CA ALA A 32 2.27 2.53 0.02
C ALA A 32 3.10 1.85 1.12
N GLN A 33 3.13 2.43 2.33
CA GLN A 33 3.84 1.86 3.48
C GLN A 33 3.27 0.50 3.89
N HIS A 34 1.94 0.34 3.89
CA HIS A 34 1.32 -0.95 4.20
C HIS A 34 1.68 -2.02 3.17
N ASN A 35 1.64 -1.70 1.88
CA ASN A 35 2.01 -2.64 0.83
C ASN A 35 3.50 -3.00 0.88
N ASP A 36 4.37 -2.06 1.23
CA ASP A 36 5.79 -2.34 1.47
C ASP A 36 5.98 -3.33 2.63
N TYR A 37 5.35 -3.08 3.79
CA TYR A 37 5.40 -4.03 4.91
C TYR A 37 4.83 -5.40 4.55
N ARG A 38 3.72 -5.47 3.81
CA ARG A 38 3.15 -6.74 3.31
C ARG A 38 4.14 -7.47 2.41
N SER A 39 4.83 -6.75 1.51
CA SER A 39 5.87 -7.31 0.64
C SER A 39 7.07 -7.84 1.44
N GLN A 40 7.56 -7.07 2.41
CA GLN A 40 8.66 -7.50 3.28
C GLN A 40 8.28 -8.74 4.10
N LEU A 41 7.05 -8.77 4.62
CA LEU A 41 6.51 -9.89 5.40
C LEU A 41 6.51 -11.18 4.58
N VAL A 42 5.90 -11.19 3.39
CA VAL A 42 5.78 -12.42 2.58
C VAL A 42 7.10 -12.91 2.00
N ASN A 43 8.10 -12.03 1.91
CA ASN A 43 9.45 -12.36 1.45
C ASN A 43 10.42 -12.75 2.58
N ARG A 44 9.92 -13.01 3.79
CA ARG A 44 10.72 -13.37 4.98
C ARG A 44 11.81 -12.36 5.33
N LYS A 45 11.50 -11.06 5.26
CA LYS A 45 12.44 -9.99 5.66
C LYS A 45 12.22 -9.49 7.09
N LEU A 46 11.07 -9.80 7.70
CA LEU A 46 10.67 -9.31 9.02
C LEU A 46 10.79 -10.41 10.07
N ARG A 47 11.19 -10.03 11.30
CA ARG A 47 11.26 -10.90 12.47
C ARG A 47 10.09 -10.66 13.41
N ASN A 48 9.62 -11.70 14.07
CA ASN A 48 8.62 -11.60 15.14
C ASN A 48 9.28 -11.28 16.50
N ALA A 49 8.49 -11.23 17.57
CA ALA A 49 8.97 -10.96 18.92
C ALA A 49 9.94 -12.02 19.46
N ASP A 50 9.90 -13.25 18.94
CA ASP A 50 10.82 -14.34 19.29
C ASP A 50 12.11 -14.31 18.45
N ASP A 51 12.39 -13.20 17.76
CA ASP A 51 13.47 -13.02 16.80
C ASP A 51 13.43 -14.00 15.60
N LYS A 52 12.30 -14.67 15.35
CA LYS A 52 12.18 -15.61 14.21
C LYS A 52 11.70 -14.90 12.96
N LEU A 53 12.31 -15.23 11.81
CA LEU A 53 11.84 -14.75 10.52
C LEU A 53 10.43 -15.25 10.24
N MET A 54 9.52 -14.32 9.91
CA MET A 54 8.17 -14.61 9.47
C MET A 54 8.18 -15.57 8.25
N PRO A 55 7.15 -16.41 8.08
CA PRO A 55 7.11 -17.40 7.00
C PRO A 55 6.89 -16.75 5.62
N LYS A 56 7.25 -17.49 4.55
CA LYS A 56 6.91 -17.06 3.18
C LYS A 56 5.39 -17.05 3.02
N GLY A 57 4.87 -15.97 2.45
CA GLY A 57 3.47 -15.88 2.06
C GLY A 57 3.26 -16.18 0.59
N LYS A 58 2.05 -16.60 0.22
CA LYS A 58 1.55 -16.64 -1.16
C LYS A 58 0.22 -15.90 -1.23
N ASN A 59 -0.10 -15.33 -2.39
CA ASN A 59 -1.38 -14.68 -2.66
C ASN A 59 -1.73 -13.55 -1.65
N MET A 60 -0.72 -12.81 -1.19
CA MET A 60 -0.96 -11.62 -0.38
C MET A 60 -1.41 -10.48 -1.27
N MET A 61 -2.68 -10.09 -1.14
CA MET A 61 -3.30 -9.10 -2.00
C MET A 61 -2.66 -7.72 -1.80
N GLU A 62 -2.56 -6.95 -2.87
CA GLU A 62 -2.22 -5.53 -2.77
C GLU A 62 -3.41 -4.76 -2.20
N MET A 63 -3.14 -3.88 -1.23
CA MET A 63 -4.16 -2.94 -0.77
C MET A 63 -4.37 -1.89 -1.85
N VAL A 64 -5.60 -1.81 -2.33
CA VAL A 64 -6.07 -0.78 -3.26
C VAL A 64 -7.08 0.12 -2.54
N LYS A 65 -7.44 1.26 -3.14
CA LYS A 65 -8.44 2.22 -2.65
C LYS A 65 -9.66 1.51 -2.02
N ILE A 66 -10.08 1.97 -0.84
CA ILE A 66 -11.43 1.70 -0.31
C ILE A 66 -12.33 2.83 -0.84
N PHE A 67 -13.36 2.45 -1.59
CA PHE A 67 -14.26 3.32 -2.35
C PHE A 67 -14.99 4.35 -1.49
#